data_AF-C1K8Y3-F1
#
_entry.id   AF-C1K8Y3-F1
#
_cell.length_a   1.000
_cell.length_b   1.000
_cell.length_c   1.000
_cell.angle_alpha   90.00
_cell.angle_beta   90.00
_cell.angle_gamma   90.00
#
_symmetry.space_group_name_H-M   'P 1'
#
loop_
_entity.id
_entity.type
_entity.pdbx_description
1 polymer ?
#
loop_
_entity_poly.entity_id
_entity_poly.type
_entity_poly.pdbx_seq_one_letter_code
_entity_poly.pdbx_strand_id
1 'polypeptide(L)'
;HWHGLRQLNSNQMDGVNGVTQCPTSQGETLQYKFKATQYGHSWYHSHYSSQYSDGVAAPMLIHGPHSDTWDEELPPMIVTDWIHKSAFAEFTKEINGAGKVPQMDTILVDGRGKYNGQGSLYQQTFEAGKKYLIRIINGSTNLHFHFSLDNHIMKVVSMDFVPIRPYTTNSLSVGIGQRYGVIIEAKPTTNSNNGKYWMRTEYVTTGFCNSEITGIPSANLTLQQTGIFSYSDAGSGEPTTSRFPATVGCSDEKPSNLVPVVPWTVTVPQNDINGNTYEAGLDLTNTNKWHGAVNRWSITDTPMWLDMSNPTILNLANTSWTPEYDVVKYDYDAKKGFVYLVISSGKITKSTNPISKLSSPHPIHLHG
;
A
#
# COMPACT_ATOMS: atom_id res chain seq x y z
N HIS A 1 9.04 7.38 -8.14
CA HIS A 1 9.01 7.73 -6.72
C HIS A 1 9.62 6.62 -5.87
N TRP A 2 10.19 6.98 -4.73
CA TRP A 2 10.86 6.06 -3.79
C TRP A 2 10.05 5.95 -2.50
N HIS A 3 9.12 5.00 -2.45
CA HIS A 3 8.06 4.94 -1.45
C HIS A 3 8.59 4.96 -0.02
N GLY A 4 8.05 5.85 0.82
CA GLY A 4 8.41 6.00 2.22
C GLY A 4 9.82 6.53 2.52
N LEU A 5 10.66 6.84 1.52
CA LEU A 5 11.92 7.53 1.77
C LEU A 5 11.67 8.99 2.12
N ARG A 6 12.30 9.44 3.20
CA ARG A 6 12.12 10.80 3.73
C ARG A 6 12.57 11.92 2.78
N GLN A 7 13.50 11.68 1.86
CA GLN A 7 14.04 12.72 0.97
C GLN A 7 14.51 14.02 1.68
N LEU A 8 15.03 13.89 2.91
CA LEU A 8 15.49 15.04 3.69
C LEU A 8 16.61 15.80 2.95
N ASN A 9 16.35 17.06 2.62
CA ASN A 9 17.21 17.92 1.79
C ASN A 9 17.44 17.40 0.35
N SER A 10 16.54 16.55 -0.16
CA SER A 10 16.56 16.02 -1.51
C SER A 10 15.15 15.90 -2.12
N ASN A 11 14.25 16.82 -1.80
CA ASN A 11 12.85 16.82 -2.27
C ASN A 11 12.72 16.70 -3.81
N GLN A 12 13.63 17.33 -4.57
CA GLN A 12 13.70 17.21 -6.03
C GLN A 12 13.97 15.79 -6.55
N MET A 13 14.34 14.86 -5.67
CA MET A 13 14.63 13.45 -5.97
C MET A 13 13.48 12.52 -5.57
N ASP A 14 12.35 13.06 -5.11
CA ASP A 14 11.22 12.26 -4.64
C ASP A 14 10.48 11.54 -5.78
N GLY A 15 10.47 12.12 -6.99
CA GLY A 15 9.94 11.44 -8.18
C GLY A 15 8.44 11.57 -8.39
N VAL A 16 7.84 12.70 -7.99
CA VAL A 16 6.42 13.03 -8.19
C VAL A 16 6.28 14.06 -9.30
N ASN A 17 5.78 13.63 -10.45
CA ASN A 17 5.53 14.51 -11.60
C ASN A 17 4.43 15.53 -11.28
N GLY A 18 4.65 16.80 -11.64
CA GLY A 18 3.76 17.91 -11.28
C GLY A 18 4.00 18.48 -9.87
N VAL A 19 4.83 17.85 -9.04
CA VAL A 19 5.21 18.38 -7.72
C VAL A 19 6.72 18.61 -7.63
N THR A 20 7.52 17.55 -7.67
CA THR A 20 8.97 17.60 -7.45
C THR A 20 9.79 17.59 -8.73
N GLN A 21 9.15 17.33 -9.87
CA GLN A 21 9.78 17.32 -11.19
C GLN A 21 8.74 17.31 -12.32
N CYS A 22 9.20 17.52 -13.56
CA CYS A 22 8.45 17.13 -14.75
C CYS A 22 8.57 15.61 -15.00
N PRO A 23 7.68 15.00 -15.80
CA PRO A 23 7.89 13.65 -16.32
C PRO A 23 9.18 13.56 -17.14
N THR A 24 9.89 12.43 -17.05
CA THR A 24 11.03 12.16 -17.93
C THR A 24 10.50 11.78 -19.31
N SER A 25 10.92 12.48 -20.36
CA SER A 25 10.46 12.21 -21.73
C SER A 25 10.99 10.87 -22.25
N GLN A 26 10.33 10.31 -23.26
CA GLN A 26 10.79 9.09 -23.92
C GLN A 26 12.22 9.27 -24.49
N GLY A 27 13.12 8.36 -24.15
CA GLY A 27 14.52 8.40 -24.59
C GLY A 27 15.43 9.30 -23.73
N GLU A 28 14.87 10.09 -22.81
CA GLU A 28 15.64 10.87 -21.87
C GLU A 28 15.99 10.07 -20.60
N THR A 29 16.98 10.55 -19.85
CA THR A 29 17.44 9.94 -18.61
C THR A 29 17.45 10.97 -17.49
N LEU A 30 16.86 10.60 -16.35
CA LEU A 30 16.97 11.34 -15.10
C LEU A 30 17.67 10.46 -14.05
N GLN A 31 18.71 10.98 -13.42
CA GLN A 31 19.39 10.30 -12.34
C GLN A 31 18.85 10.78 -10.99
N TYR A 32 18.30 9.85 -10.21
CA TYR A 32 17.94 10.10 -8.81
C TYR A 32 19.13 9.86 -7.90
N LYS A 33 19.38 10.78 -6.96
CA LYS A 33 20.46 10.66 -5.97
C LYS A 33 19.97 11.14 -4.61
N PHE A 34 19.82 10.21 -3.68
CA PHE A 34 19.40 10.48 -2.30
C PHE A 34 20.21 9.64 -1.33
N LYS A 35 20.17 10.01 -0.05
CA LYS A 35 20.83 9.28 1.03
C LYS A 35 19.84 8.33 1.69
N ALA A 36 20.21 7.06 1.81
CA ALA A 36 19.51 6.10 2.65
C ALA A 36 19.66 6.51 4.13
N THR A 37 18.66 7.20 4.67
CA THR A 37 18.61 7.65 6.07
C THR A 37 17.67 6.81 6.95
N GLN A 38 16.98 5.86 6.32
CA GLN A 38 16.13 4.84 6.94
C GLN A 38 16.68 3.46 6.54
N TYR A 39 16.29 2.43 7.28
CA TYR A 39 16.60 1.03 6.99
C TYR A 39 15.34 0.19 7.14
N GLY A 40 15.32 -0.98 6.52
CA GLY A 40 14.14 -1.82 6.36
C GLY A 40 13.84 -2.06 4.89
N HIS A 41 12.58 -2.27 4.56
CA HIS A 41 12.15 -2.55 3.19
C HIS A 41 11.02 -1.63 2.77
N SER A 42 11.05 -1.30 1.51
CA SER A 42 10.03 -0.54 0.82
C SER A 42 10.03 -0.97 -0.64
N TRP A 43 9.60 -0.09 -1.52
CA TRP A 43 9.51 -0.31 -2.94
C TRP A 43 9.70 1.02 -3.66
N TYR A 44 10.07 0.96 -4.93
CA TYR A 44 9.97 2.09 -5.82
C TYR A 44 8.92 1.78 -6.86
N HIS A 45 8.25 2.82 -7.33
CA HIS A 45 7.23 2.69 -8.36
C HIS A 45 7.14 3.97 -9.17
N SER A 46 6.61 3.84 -10.39
CA SER A 46 6.22 5.02 -11.16
C SER A 46 5.15 5.78 -10.39
N HIS A 47 5.29 7.11 -10.36
CA HIS A 47 4.27 8.01 -9.86
C HIS A 47 3.58 8.76 -11.02
N TYR A 48 3.79 8.30 -12.26
CA TYR A 48 3.19 8.86 -13.46
C TYR A 48 1.85 8.18 -13.72
N SER A 49 0.75 8.85 -13.36
CA SER A 49 -0.61 8.31 -13.50
C SER A 49 -0.68 6.87 -12.90
N SER A 50 -1.29 5.92 -13.60
CA SER A 50 -1.44 4.52 -13.16
C SER A 50 -0.32 3.60 -13.67
N GLN A 51 0.84 4.14 -14.07
CA GLN A 51 1.87 3.34 -14.74
C GLN A 51 2.47 2.22 -13.87
N TYR A 52 2.47 2.35 -12.53
CA TYR A 52 3.01 1.28 -11.69
C TYR A 52 2.15 0.01 -11.72
N SER A 53 0.84 0.15 -11.92
CA SER A 53 -0.09 -0.97 -12.09
C SER A 53 0.20 -1.80 -13.35
N ASP A 54 0.84 -1.20 -14.35
CA ASP A 54 1.35 -1.89 -15.55
C ASP A 54 2.74 -2.53 -15.33
N GLY A 55 3.26 -2.51 -14.10
CA GLY A 55 4.48 -3.24 -13.70
C GLY A 55 5.74 -2.40 -13.50
N VAL A 56 5.66 -1.06 -13.57
CA VAL A 56 6.80 -0.17 -13.23
C VAL A 56 6.91 -0.02 -11.71
N ALA A 57 7.26 -1.12 -11.05
CA ALA A 57 7.46 -1.20 -9.61
C ALA A 57 8.45 -2.33 -9.28
N ALA A 58 9.22 -2.16 -8.21
CA ALA A 58 10.00 -3.26 -7.65
C ALA A 58 10.33 -3.04 -6.16
N PRO A 59 10.70 -4.09 -5.42
CA PRO A 59 11.13 -3.96 -4.04
C PRO A 59 12.41 -3.15 -3.90
N MET A 60 12.57 -2.52 -2.75
CA MET A 60 13.78 -1.82 -2.34
C MET A 60 14.13 -2.24 -0.91
N LEU A 61 15.37 -2.70 -0.71
CA LEU A 61 15.86 -3.17 0.58
C LEU A 61 17.05 -2.31 1.02
N ILE A 62 16.99 -1.80 2.26
CA ILE A 62 18.09 -1.08 2.90
C ILE A 62 18.41 -1.83 4.20
N HIS A 63 19.54 -2.54 4.22
CA HIS A 63 19.96 -3.28 5.41
C HIS A 63 20.26 -2.35 6.59
N GLY A 64 19.92 -2.79 7.79
CA GLY A 64 20.15 -2.08 9.03
C GLY A 64 19.77 -2.95 10.23
N PRO A 65 19.62 -2.35 11.42
CA PRO A 65 19.20 -3.07 12.62
C PRO A 65 17.77 -3.62 12.52
N HIS A 66 17.46 -4.63 13.33
CA HIS A 66 16.12 -5.21 13.45
C HIS A 66 15.75 -5.43 14.91
N SER A 67 14.45 -5.57 15.18
CA SER A 67 13.93 -5.73 16.54
C SER A 67 13.97 -7.17 17.06
N ASP A 68 14.40 -8.12 16.24
CA ASP A 68 14.45 -9.54 16.55
C ASP A 68 15.45 -10.27 15.62
N THR A 69 15.71 -11.54 15.88
CA THR A 69 16.68 -12.37 15.14
C THR A 69 16.00 -13.46 14.32
N TRP A 70 16.59 -13.79 13.19
CA TRP A 70 16.18 -14.86 12.28
C TRP A 70 17.40 -15.65 11.82
N ASP A 71 17.17 -16.82 11.23
CA ASP A 71 18.21 -17.68 10.68
C ASP A 71 18.40 -17.43 9.18
N GLU A 72 17.30 -17.21 8.45
CA GLU A 72 17.29 -17.00 6.99
C GLU A 72 16.41 -15.80 6.60
N GLU A 73 16.79 -15.06 5.56
CA GLU A 73 16.02 -13.94 5.01
C GLU A 73 15.58 -14.26 3.59
N LEU A 74 14.28 -14.14 3.32
CA LEU A 74 13.76 -14.25 1.96
C LEU A 74 13.83 -12.90 1.24
N PRO A 75 13.98 -12.88 -0.09
CA PRO A 75 13.79 -11.65 -0.87
C PRO A 75 12.44 -11.00 -0.57
N PRO A 76 12.34 -9.66 -0.55
CA PRO A 76 11.05 -9.01 -0.39
C PRO A 76 10.09 -9.38 -1.51
N MET A 77 8.85 -9.72 -1.14
CA MET A 77 7.79 -10.07 -2.08
C MET A 77 6.81 -8.91 -2.23
N ILE A 78 6.48 -8.57 -3.47
CA ILE A 78 5.34 -7.72 -3.78
C ILE A 78 4.13 -8.62 -4.01
N VAL A 79 3.08 -8.35 -3.26
CA VAL A 79 1.73 -8.87 -3.48
C VAL A 79 0.93 -7.76 -4.15
N THR A 80 0.30 -8.06 -5.28
CA THR A 80 -0.46 -7.09 -6.07
C THR A 80 -1.70 -7.73 -6.67
N ASP A 81 -2.81 -7.02 -6.73
CA ASP A 81 -3.84 -7.30 -7.73
C ASP A 81 -3.27 -7.09 -9.15
N TRP A 82 -3.88 -7.75 -10.13
CA TRP A 82 -3.40 -7.71 -11.50
C TRP A 82 -4.53 -7.74 -12.51
N ILE A 83 -4.38 -6.92 -13.55
CA ILE A 83 -5.31 -6.80 -14.67
C ILE A 83 -4.57 -7.14 -15.97
N HIS A 84 -5.23 -7.88 -16.86
CA HIS A 84 -4.65 -8.32 -18.13
C HIS A 84 -4.75 -7.25 -19.24
N LYS A 85 -5.44 -6.15 -18.95
CA LYS A 85 -5.47 -4.95 -19.80
C LYS A 85 -4.58 -3.89 -19.19
N SER A 86 -4.04 -2.99 -20.01
CA SER A 86 -3.27 -1.87 -19.49
C SER A 86 -4.12 -1.03 -18.54
N ALA A 87 -3.53 -0.65 -17.41
CA ALA A 87 -4.11 0.24 -16.42
C ALA A 87 -4.58 1.57 -17.05
N PHE A 88 -3.92 2.06 -18.11
CA PHE A 88 -4.36 3.24 -18.84
C PHE A 88 -5.66 3.03 -19.63
N ALA A 89 -5.84 1.85 -20.22
CA ALA A 89 -7.07 1.50 -20.93
C ALA A 89 -8.25 1.40 -19.95
N GLU A 90 -8.01 0.83 -18.78
CA GLU A 90 -9.03 0.68 -17.73
C GLU A 90 -9.32 2.00 -17.03
N PHE A 91 -8.31 2.82 -16.75
CA PHE A 91 -8.49 4.20 -16.30
C PHE A 91 -9.37 5.00 -17.28
N THR A 92 -9.12 4.88 -18.59
CA THR A 92 -9.93 5.55 -19.63
C THR A 92 -11.39 5.08 -19.58
N LYS A 93 -11.64 3.80 -19.27
CA LYS A 93 -13.02 3.30 -19.11
C LYS A 93 -13.64 3.79 -17.81
N GLU A 94 -12.90 3.83 -16.72
CA GLU A 94 -13.38 4.31 -15.42
C GLU A 94 -13.86 5.75 -15.52
N ILE A 95 -13.06 6.64 -16.12
CA ILE A 95 -13.41 8.06 -16.27
C ILE A 95 -14.61 8.27 -17.21
N ASN A 96 -14.74 7.48 -18.28
CA ASN A 96 -15.82 7.60 -19.27
C ASN A 96 -17.11 6.85 -18.87
N GLY A 97 -16.98 5.83 -18.03
CA GLY A 97 -18.04 4.89 -17.65
C GLY A 97 -18.80 5.26 -16.39
N ALA A 98 -18.75 6.53 -15.97
CA ALA A 98 -19.33 7.03 -14.72
C ALA A 98 -18.76 6.34 -13.46
N GLY A 99 -17.43 6.11 -13.44
CA GLY A 99 -16.68 5.66 -12.26
C GLY A 99 -16.95 4.23 -11.82
N LYS A 100 -17.14 3.31 -12.77
CA LYS A 100 -17.02 1.88 -12.47
C LYS A 100 -15.55 1.55 -12.26
N VAL A 101 -15.20 1.21 -11.02
CA VAL A 101 -13.86 0.77 -10.66
C VAL A 101 -13.49 -0.47 -11.48
N PRO A 102 -12.32 -0.50 -12.13
CA PRO A 102 -11.87 -1.67 -12.88
C PRO A 102 -11.83 -2.91 -12.00
N GLN A 103 -12.41 -4.00 -12.50
CA GLN A 103 -12.30 -5.30 -11.83
C GLN A 103 -10.99 -5.95 -12.22
N MET A 104 -10.20 -6.33 -11.22
CA MET A 104 -8.93 -7.01 -11.43
C MET A 104 -9.19 -8.46 -11.86
N ASP A 105 -8.24 -9.05 -12.56
CA ASP A 105 -8.36 -10.40 -13.09
C ASP A 105 -7.83 -11.46 -12.12
N THR A 106 -6.74 -11.16 -11.40
CA THR A 106 -6.08 -12.11 -10.48
C THR A 106 -5.25 -11.37 -9.42
N ILE A 107 -4.55 -12.13 -8.57
CA ILE A 107 -3.55 -11.67 -7.61
C ILE A 107 -2.21 -12.30 -7.98
N LEU A 108 -1.14 -11.50 -7.98
CA LEU A 108 0.24 -11.94 -8.12
C LEU A 108 0.98 -11.83 -6.79
N VAL A 109 1.79 -12.84 -6.49
CA VAL A 109 2.77 -12.81 -5.40
C VAL A 109 4.14 -13.03 -6.02
N ASP A 110 4.98 -12.00 -5.94
CA ASP A 110 6.30 -11.96 -6.58
C ASP A 110 6.24 -12.39 -8.07
N GLY A 111 5.32 -11.77 -8.80
CA GLY A 111 5.08 -12.00 -10.24
C GLY A 111 4.36 -13.31 -10.58
N ARG A 112 3.93 -14.10 -9.60
CA ARG A 112 3.27 -15.40 -9.82
C ARG A 112 1.81 -15.37 -9.39
N GLY A 113 0.92 -15.82 -10.28
CA GLY A 113 -0.49 -16.05 -9.96
C GLY A 113 -1.11 -17.04 -10.93
N LYS A 114 -2.35 -17.41 -10.64
CA LYS A 114 -3.16 -18.30 -11.50
C LYS A 114 -4.36 -17.55 -12.06
N TYR A 115 -4.71 -17.86 -13.31
CA TYR A 115 -5.94 -17.40 -13.93
C TYR A 115 -6.45 -18.45 -14.91
N ASN A 116 -7.73 -18.82 -14.82
CA ASN A 116 -8.36 -19.84 -15.66
C ASN A 116 -7.53 -21.13 -15.80
N GLY A 117 -6.94 -21.60 -14.69
CA GLY A 117 -6.13 -22.82 -14.63
C GLY A 117 -4.71 -22.70 -15.19
N GLN A 118 -4.30 -21.53 -15.69
CA GLN A 118 -2.94 -21.26 -16.16
C GLN A 118 -2.14 -20.46 -15.14
N GLY A 119 -0.81 -20.43 -15.31
CA GLY A 119 0.11 -19.77 -14.39
C GLY A 119 0.54 -20.68 -13.23
N SER A 120 1.19 -20.09 -12.23
CA SER A 120 1.72 -20.82 -11.07
C SER A 120 1.55 -20.00 -9.80
N LEU A 121 1.44 -20.68 -8.67
CA LEU A 121 1.42 -20.02 -7.36
C LEU A 121 2.85 -19.71 -6.92
N TYR A 122 3.00 -18.75 -6.01
CA TYR A 122 4.27 -18.55 -5.31
C TYR A 122 4.67 -19.82 -4.56
N GLN A 123 5.96 -20.17 -4.55
CA GLN A 123 6.46 -21.34 -3.85
C GLN A 123 7.71 -20.98 -3.06
N GLN A 124 7.79 -21.47 -1.83
CA GLN A 124 8.96 -21.35 -0.98
C GLN A 124 9.18 -22.65 -0.20
N THR A 125 10.44 -23.01 0.03
CA THR A 125 10.81 -24.15 0.87
C THR A 125 11.39 -23.67 2.20
N PHE A 126 10.93 -24.29 3.28
CA PHE A 126 11.44 -24.15 4.64
C PHE A 126 12.29 -25.35 5.04
N GLU A 127 13.32 -25.07 5.82
CA GLU A 127 14.02 -26.04 6.65
C GLU A 127 13.42 -26.02 8.05
N ALA A 128 13.06 -27.20 8.57
CA ALA A 128 12.39 -27.31 9.85
C ALA A 128 13.19 -26.66 10.99
N GLY A 129 12.49 -25.90 11.84
CA GLY A 129 13.04 -25.23 13.02
C GLY A 129 13.73 -23.88 12.75
N LYS A 130 14.05 -23.53 11.49
CA LYS A 130 14.62 -22.22 11.16
C LYS A 130 13.59 -21.10 11.27
N LYS A 131 14.03 -19.91 11.63
CA LYS A 131 13.27 -18.66 11.60
C LYS A 131 13.55 -17.92 10.30
N TYR A 132 12.50 -17.64 9.54
CA TYR A 132 12.58 -16.92 8.27
C TYR A 132 12.05 -15.51 8.43
N LEU A 133 12.86 -14.51 8.08
CA LEU A 133 12.38 -13.14 7.86
C LEU A 133 11.76 -13.03 6.48
N ILE A 134 10.48 -12.69 6.44
CA ILE A 134 9.67 -12.47 5.25
C ILE A 134 9.26 -11.00 5.20
N ARG A 135 9.41 -10.39 4.03
CA ARG A 135 9.17 -8.96 3.79
C ARG A 135 8.05 -8.81 2.79
N ILE A 136 6.90 -8.36 3.28
CA ILE A 136 5.65 -8.31 2.52
C ILE A 136 5.41 -6.85 2.12
N ILE A 137 5.16 -6.63 0.84
CA ILE A 137 4.82 -5.32 0.27
C ILE A 137 3.48 -5.47 -0.41
N ASN A 138 2.49 -4.65 -0.05
CA ASN A 138 1.28 -4.53 -0.86
C ASN A 138 1.51 -3.48 -1.95
N GLY A 139 1.81 -3.95 -3.16
CA GLY A 139 1.99 -3.11 -4.36
C GLY A 139 0.74 -3.02 -5.23
N SER A 140 -0.42 -3.39 -4.69
CA SER A 140 -1.70 -3.41 -5.42
C SER A 140 -2.16 -2.03 -5.87
N THR A 141 -3.11 -2.03 -6.80
CA THR A 141 -3.81 -0.82 -7.25
C THR A 141 -5.07 -0.57 -6.43
N ASN A 142 -5.80 -1.63 -6.05
CA ASN A 142 -7.09 -1.52 -5.35
C ASN A 142 -7.36 -2.68 -4.36
N LEU A 143 -6.32 -3.41 -3.96
CA LEU A 143 -6.46 -4.57 -3.08
C LEU A 143 -5.79 -4.32 -1.72
N HIS A 144 -6.61 -4.19 -0.68
CA HIS A 144 -6.25 -4.42 0.72
C HIS A 144 -6.45 -5.90 1.04
N PHE A 145 -5.44 -6.55 1.62
CA PHE A 145 -5.51 -7.98 1.93
C PHE A 145 -5.03 -8.31 3.34
N HIS A 146 -5.43 -9.50 3.78
CA HIS A 146 -4.87 -10.18 4.93
C HIS A 146 -3.91 -11.27 4.46
N PHE A 147 -2.64 -11.15 4.83
CA PHE A 147 -1.64 -12.18 4.60
C PHE A 147 -1.70 -13.22 5.73
N SER A 148 -1.57 -14.50 5.38
CA SER A 148 -1.39 -15.57 6.36
C SER A 148 -0.67 -16.77 5.77
N LEU A 149 -0.08 -17.59 6.65
CA LEU A 149 0.46 -18.90 6.32
C LEU A 149 -0.22 -19.93 7.22
N ASP A 150 -0.91 -20.90 6.62
CA ASP A 150 -1.65 -21.91 7.36
C ASP A 150 -0.76 -22.60 8.41
N ASN A 151 -1.30 -22.74 9.62
CA ASN A 151 -0.65 -23.39 10.76
C ASN A 151 0.68 -22.76 11.21
N HIS A 152 1.03 -21.54 10.76
CA HIS A 152 2.22 -20.82 11.20
C HIS A 152 1.87 -19.48 11.84
N ILE A 153 2.47 -19.21 12.99
CA ILE A 153 2.30 -17.93 13.69
C ILE A 153 3.33 -16.95 13.12
N MET A 154 2.88 -15.74 12.79
CA MET A 154 3.74 -14.67 12.31
C MET A 154 4.10 -13.75 13.48
N LYS A 155 5.40 -13.51 13.66
CA LYS A 155 5.90 -12.48 14.57
C LYS A 155 6.25 -11.22 13.76
N VAL A 156 5.44 -10.19 13.85
CA VAL A 156 5.64 -8.93 13.12
C VAL A 156 6.72 -8.13 13.82
N VAL A 157 7.73 -7.68 13.08
CA VAL A 157 8.94 -7.03 13.62
C VAL A 157 9.17 -5.62 13.08
N SER A 158 8.56 -5.27 11.95
CA SER A 158 8.59 -3.92 11.39
C SER A 158 7.32 -3.62 10.62
N MET A 159 6.90 -2.36 10.65
CA MET A 159 5.91 -1.79 9.74
C MET A 159 6.62 -0.69 8.94
N ASP A 160 6.49 -0.70 7.62
CA ASP A 160 7.15 0.26 6.74
C ASP A 160 8.67 0.29 6.98
N PHE A 161 9.27 1.48 7.05
CA PHE A 161 10.68 1.67 7.42
C PHE A 161 10.91 1.73 8.94
N VAL A 162 9.93 1.32 9.76
CA VAL A 162 9.95 1.49 11.21
C VAL A 162 9.98 0.12 11.90
N PRO A 163 11.10 -0.25 12.54
CA PRO A 163 11.12 -1.40 13.44
C PRO A 163 10.16 -1.17 14.60
N ILE A 164 9.38 -2.20 14.93
CA ILE A 164 8.42 -2.18 16.03
C ILE A 164 8.79 -3.21 17.09
N ARG A 165 8.24 -3.06 18.29
CA ARG A 165 8.27 -4.11 19.31
C ARG A 165 7.52 -5.32 18.76
N PRO A 166 8.13 -6.51 18.74
CA PRO A 166 7.50 -7.66 18.11
C PRO A 166 6.16 -8.04 18.74
N TYR A 167 5.19 -8.38 17.90
CA TYR A 167 3.92 -8.98 18.32
C TYR A 167 3.57 -10.15 17.40
N THR A 168 2.72 -11.06 17.88
CA THR A 168 2.33 -12.25 17.11
C THR A 168 0.91 -12.12 16.56
N THR A 169 0.70 -12.58 15.33
CA THR A 169 -0.63 -12.70 14.71
C THR A 169 -0.68 -13.92 13.79
N ASN A 170 -1.88 -14.41 13.52
CA ASN A 170 -2.15 -15.48 12.55
C ASN A 170 -2.63 -14.94 11.19
N SER A 171 -3.04 -13.66 11.15
CA SER A 171 -3.53 -12.97 9.98
C SER A 171 -3.09 -11.52 10.09
N LEU A 172 -2.40 -11.03 9.07
CA LEU A 172 -1.78 -9.72 9.04
C LEU A 172 -2.48 -8.85 8.00
N SER A 173 -3.11 -7.77 8.44
CA SER A 173 -3.76 -6.83 7.53
C SER A 173 -2.72 -5.92 6.86
N VAL A 174 -2.77 -5.80 5.53
CA VAL A 174 -1.81 -5.03 4.73
C VAL A 174 -2.56 -4.17 3.71
N GLY A 175 -2.62 -2.87 3.97
CA GLY A 175 -3.15 -1.87 3.03
C GLY A 175 -2.18 -1.55 1.90
N ILE A 176 -2.68 -0.95 0.83
CA ILE A 176 -1.87 -0.60 -0.35
C ILE A 176 -0.73 0.33 0.06
N GLY A 177 0.48 0.03 -0.42
CA GLY A 177 1.70 0.76 -0.10
C GLY A 177 2.31 0.42 1.27
N GLN A 178 1.59 -0.25 2.17
CA GLN A 178 2.15 -0.70 3.45
C GLN A 178 3.12 -1.86 3.26
N ARG A 179 4.07 -1.95 4.19
CA ARG A 179 5.05 -3.02 4.26
C ARG A 179 5.09 -3.61 5.65
N TYR A 180 5.28 -4.92 5.74
CA TYR A 180 5.50 -5.58 7.03
C TYR A 180 6.61 -6.60 6.93
N GLY A 181 7.51 -6.54 7.91
CA GLY A 181 8.51 -7.57 8.14
C GLY A 181 7.95 -8.54 9.17
N VAL A 182 7.89 -9.82 8.83
CA VAL A 182 7.44 -10.88 9.74
C VAL A 182 8.50 -11.96 9.85
N ILE A 183 8.68 -12.49 11.06
CA ILE A 183 9.47 -13.69 11.30
C ILE A 183 8.50 -14.85 11.48
N ILE A 184 8.69 -15.89 10.67
CA ILE A 184 7.97 -17.16 10.78
C ILE A 184 8.98 -18.23 11.16
N GLU A 185 8.74 -18.91 12.29
CA GLU A 185 9.47 -20.13 12.62
C GLU A 185 8.88 -21.29 11.81
N ALA A 186 9.72 -22.05 11.12
CA ALA A 186 9.38 -23.27 10.38
C ALA A 186 9.04 -24.41 11.36
N LYS A 187 8.01 -24.18 12.15
CA LYS A 187 7.47 -25.04 13.17
C LYS A 187 5.95 -24.84 13.21
N PRO A 188 5.20 -25.64 12.45
CA PRO A 188 3.77 -25.47 12.34
C PRO A 188 3.09 -25.83 13.66
N THR A 189 2.02 -25.15 14.02
CA THR A 189 1.19 -25.48 15.18
C THR A 189 0.47 -26.83 15.01
N THR A 190 0.22 -27.21 13.76
CA THR A 190 -0.39 -28.47 13.36
C THR A 190 0.29 -28.97 12.08
N ASN A 191 0.81 -30.19 12.09
CA ASN A 191 1.49 -30.76 10.93
C ASN A 191 0.51 -31.02 9.77
N SER A 192 0.91 -30.63 8.56
CA SER A 192 0.26 -31.02 7.31
C SER A 192 0.62 -32.46 6.94
N ASN A 193 -0.32 -33.20 6.33
CA ASN A 193 -0.12 -34.60 5.94
C ASN A 193 0.97 -34.79 4.87
N ASN A 194 1.25 -33.77 4.07
CA ASN A 194 2.26 -33.83 3.00
C ASN A 194 3.39 -32.79 3.19
N GLY A 195 3.50 -32.17 4.36
CA GLY A 195 4.55 -31.17 4.62
C GLY A 195 4.40 -29.86 3.85
N LYS A 196 3.22 -29.58 3.26
CA LYS A 196 2.93 -28.33 2.53
C LYS A 196 1.80 -27.54 3.18
N TYR A 197 1.89 -26.22 3.10
CA TYR A 197 0.99 -25.26 3.75
C TYR A 197 0.58 -24.17 2.76
N TRP A 198 -0.70 -23.77 2.79
CA TRP A 198 -1.18 -22.66 1.98
C TRP A 198 -0.72 -21.31 2.55
N MET A 199 -0.12 -20.49 1.69
CA MET A 199 -0.04 -19.04 1.88
C MET A 199 -1.28 -18.41 1.26
N ARG A 200 -1.90 -17.47 1.98
CA ARG A 200 -3.16 -16.85 1.57
C ARG A 200 -3.06 -15.33 1.52
N THR A 201 -3.72 -14.78 0.52
CA THR A 201 -3.95 -13.34 0.35
C THR A 201 -5.45 -13.13 0.38
N GLU A 202 -6.00 -13.04 1.58
CA GLU A 202 -7.45 -13.03 1.77
C GLU A 202 -8.01 -11.61 1.74
N TYR A 203 -9.17 -11.41 1.14
CA TYR A 203 -9.80 -10.10 1.06
C TYR A 203 -11.33 -10.19 1.10
N VAL A 204 -11.97 -9.04 1.35
CA VAL A 204 -13.43 -8.90 1.37
C VAL A 204 -13.84 -7.68 0.56
N THR A 205 -15.07 -7.69 0.06
CA THR A 205 -15.69 -6.55 -0.66
C THR A 205 -16.66 -5.76 0.21
N THR A 206 -16.95 -6.23 1.42
CA THR A 206 -17.85 -5.56 2.37
C THR A 206 -17.30 -4.19 2.79
N GLY A 207 -18.19 -3.21 2.97
CA GLY A 207 -17.80 -1.87 3.44
C GLY A 207 -16.94 -1.07 2.46
N PHE A 208 -17.02 -1.35 1.16
CA PHE A 208 -16.19 -0.71 0.12
C PHE A 208 -14.68 -0.95 0.29
N CYS A 209 -14.31 -2.01 1.01
CA CYS A 209 -12.93 -2.43 1.27
C CYS A 209 -12.13 -2.65 -0.03
N ASN A 210 -12.71 -3.42 -0.96
CA ASN A 210 -12.11 -3.79 -2.24
C ASN A 210 -13.22 -3.94 -3.30
N SER A 211 -12.82 -3.91 -4.57
CA SER A 211 -13.65 -4.41 -5.67
C SER A 211 -13.49 -5.93 -5.82
N GLU A 212 -14.47 -6.59 -6.44
CA GLU A 212 -14.34 -8.02 -6.76
C GLU A 212 -13.22 -8.28 -7.76
N ILE A 213 -12.49 -9.38 -7.55
CA ILE A 213 -11.47 -9.89 -8.46
C ILE A 213 -12.06 -11.06 -9.23
N THR A 214 -12.14 -10.92 -10.55
CA THR A 214 -12.85 -11.83 -11.45
C THR A 214 -12.43 -13.29 -11.27
N GLY A 215 -11.13 -13.56 -11.23
CA GLY A 215 -10.58 -14.91 -11.07
C GLY A 215 -10.55 -15.42 -9.62
N ILE A 216 -10.78 -14.56 -8.63
CA ILE A 216 -10.63 -14.87 -7.21
C ILE A 216 -11.79 -14.21 -6.43
N PRO A 217 -13.03 -14.72 -6.52
CA PRO A 217 -14.15 -14.12 -5.79
C PRO A 217 -13.91 -14.09 -4.27
N SER A 218 -14.24 -12.99 -3.62
CA SER A 218 -14.07 -12.77 -2.17
C SER A 218 -14.80 -13.81 -1.30
N ALA A 219 -15.91 -14.36 -1.79
CA ALA A 219 -16.64 -15.43 -1.09
C ALA A 219 -15.97 -16.82 -1.21
N ASN A 220 -15.01 -17.00 -2.12
CA ASN A 220 -14.33 -18.28 -2.36
C ASN A 220 -12.92 -18.28 -1.75
N LEU A 221 -12.84 -18.72 -0.50
CA LEU A 221 -11.58 -18.77 0.27
C LEU A 221 -10.53 -19.74 -0.31
N THR A 222 -10.96 -20.73 -1.10
CA THR A 222 -10.03 -21.66 -1.76
C THR A 222 -9.26 -20.96 -2.88
N LEU A 223 -9.90 -20.07 -3.64
CA LEU A 223 -9.23 -19.32 -4.70
C LEU A 223 -8.29 -18.23 -4.17
N GLN A 224 -8.38 -17.87 -2.89
CA GLN A 224 -7.49 -16.92 -2.20
C GLN A 224 -6.19 -17.57 -1.68
N GLN A 225 -5.93 -18.83 -2.04
CA GLN A 225 -4.66 -19.53 -1.83
C GLN A 225 -3.65 -19.13 -2.91
N THR A 226 -2.78 -18.17 -2.58
CA THR A 226 -1.89 -17.52 -3.56
C THR A 226 -0.44 -18.05 -3.54
N GLY A 227 -0.10 -18.93 -2.61
CA GLY A 227 1.23 -19.51 -2.51
C GLY A 227 1.29 -20.80 -1.70
N ILE A 228 2.44 -21.48 -1.78
CA ILE A 228 2.71 -22.75 -1.11
C ILE A 228 4.05 -22.65 -0.39
N PHE A 229 4.04 -22.95 0.90
CA PHE A 229 5.28 -23.20 1.65
C PHE A 229 5.41 -24.69 1.90
N SER A 230 6.54 -25.27 1.52
CA SER A 230 6.83 -26.70 1.69
C SER A 230 8.01 -26.91 2.62
N TYR A 231 8.04 -28.01 3.35
CA TYR A 231 9.24 -28.46 4.06
C TYR A 231 10.12 -29.27 3.11
N SER A 232 11.42 -29.41 3.41
CA SER A 232 12.37 -30.11 2.53
C SER A 232 12.00 -31.57 2.25
N ASP A 233 11.29 -32.22 3.16
CA ASP A 233 10.79 -33.60 3.07
C ASP A 233 9.32 -33.69 2.60
N ALA A 234 8.76 -32.60 2.08
CA ALA A 234 7.37 -32.54 1.65
C ALA A 234 7.05 -33.54 0.52
N GLY A 235 5.87 -34.15 0.61
CA GLY A 235 5.34 -35.10 -0.37
C GLY A 235 4.80 -34.44 -1.63
N SER A 236 4.17 -35.24 -2.49
CA SER A 236 3.50 -34.76 -3.70
C SER A 236 2.13 -34.13 -3.41
N GLY A 237 1.55 -33.52 -4.44
CA GLY A 237 0.24 -32.86 -4.36
C GLY A 237 0.28 -31.46 -3.75
N GLU A 238 -0.89 -30.85 -3.65
CA GLU A 238 -1.13 -29.52 -3.10
C GLU A 238 -1.28 -29.58 -1.56
N PRO A 239 -1.07 -28.48 -0.81
CA PRO A 239 -1.40 -28.42 0.61
C PRO A 239 -2.85 -28.81 0.91
N THR A 240 -3.08 -29.51 2.02
CA THR A 240 -4.42 -29.84 2.53
C THR A 240 -4.77 -29.07 3.80
N THR A 241 -4.05 -27.98 4.08
CA THR A 241 -4.16 -27.21 5.31
C THR A 241 -5.36 -26.28 5.30
N SER A 242 -5.80 -25.88 6.49
CA SER A 242 -6.91 -24.94 6.67
C SER A 242 -6.41 -23.65 7.30
N ARG A 243 -7.02 -22.53 6.92
CA ARG A 243 -6.74 -21.22 7.48
C ARG A 243 -7.01 -21.18 8.98
N PHE A 244 -6.31 -20.31 9.69
CA PHE A 244 -6.73 -19.89 11.03
C PHE A 244 -8.08 -19.16 10.98
N PRO A 245 -8.91 -19.26 12.03
CA PRO A 245 -10.05 -18.36 12.19
C PRO A 245 -9.56 -16.91 12.29
N ALA A 246 -9.89 -16.10 11.28
CA ALA A 246 -9.58 -14.68 11.27
C ALA A 246 -10.69 -13.88 10.57
N THR A 247 -10.97 -12.70 11.12
CA THR A 247 -11.81 -11.68 10.48
C THR A 247 -10.96 -10.94 9.46
N VAL A 248 -11.41 -10.96 8.21
CA VAL A 248 -10.76 -10.25 7.10
C VAL A 248 -11.51 -8.95 6.86
N GLY A 249 -10.78 -7.84 6.74
CA GLY A 249 -11.32 -6.50 6.55
C GLY A 249 -10.29 -5.55 5.93
N CYS A 250 -10.60 -4.25 6.00
CA CYS A 250 -9.80 -3.12 5.49
C CYS A 250 -9.14 -2.30 6.59
N SER A 251 -9.30 -2.70 7.86
CA SER A 251 -8.65 -1.98 8.96
C SER A 251 -7.19 -2.39 9.01
N ASP A 252 -6.31 -1.40 9.17
CA ASP A 252 -4.91 -1.64 9.52
C ASP A 252 -4.79 -2.46 10.81
N GLU A 253 -3.59 -3.00 11.03
CA GLU A 253 -3.24 -3.61 12.31
C GLU A 253 -3.50 -2.66 13.48
N LYS A 254 -3.93 -3.22 14.62
CA LYS A 254 -4.32 -2.41 15.78
C LYS A 254 -3.16 -1.49 16.20
N PRO A 255 -3.39 -0.19 16.40
CA PRO A 255 -2.33 0.74 16.81
C PRO A 255 -1.59 0.31 18.09
N SER A 256 -2.25 -0.39 19.00
CA SER A 256 -1.63 -0.94 20.22
C SER A 256 -0.54 -1.98 19.96
N ASN A 257 -0.53 -2.62 18.78
CA ASN A 257 0.48 -3.58 18.36
C ASN A 257 1.65 -2.90 17.64
N LEU A 258 1.41 -1.72 17.05
CA LEU A 258 2.36 -1.00 16.21
C LEU A 258 3.20 -0.02 17.02
N VAL A 259 3.99 -0.54 17.97
CA VAL A 259 4.79 0.28 18.88
C VAL A 259 6.24 0.39 18.37
N PRO A 260 6.72 1.55 17.89
CA PRO A 260 8.08 1.71 17.40
C PRO A 260 9.14 1.35 18.45
N VAL A 261 10.24 0.70 18.02
CA VAL A 261 11.40 0.45 18.90
C VAL A 261 12.01 1.75 19.38
N VAL A 262 12.15 2.73 18.47
CA VAL A 262 12.57 4.09 18.80
C VAL A 262 11.32 4.92 19.00
N PRO A 263 10.91 5.20 20.26
CA PRO A 263 9.67 5.92 20.52
C PRO A 263 9.80 7.39 20.11
N TRP A 264 8.71 7.96 19.60
CA TRP A 264 8.56 9.40 19.39
C TRP A 264 7.48 9.91 20.33
N THR A 265 7.76 11.03 21.00
CA THR A 265 6.74 11.75 21.78
C THR A 265 6.20 12.88 20.95
N VAL A 266 5.00 12.69 20.43
CA VAL A 266 4.27 13.74 19.70
C VAL A 266 3.75 14.75 20.72
N THR A 267 4.09 16.02 20.55
CA THR A 267 3.63 17.12 21.41
C THR A 267 2.37 17.77 20.83
N VAL A 268 1.78 18.69 21.58
CA VAL A 268 0.69 19.56 21.08
C VAL A 268 1.10 20.18 19.73
N PRO A 269 0.21 20.18 18.73
CA PRO A 269 0.52 20.71 17.41
C PRO A 269 0.74 22.23 17.42
N GLN A 270 1.58 22.70 16.51
CA GLN A 270 1.77 24.11 16.21
C GLN A 270 0.57 24.71 15.44
N ASN A 271 -0.15 23.87 14.67
CA ASN A 271 -1.27 24.29 13.84
C ASN A 271 -2.63 24.11 14.53
N ASP A 272 -3.62 24.89 14.11
CA ASP A 272 -5.02 24.65 14.51
C ASP A 272 -5.53 23.36 13.84
N ILE A 273 -5.78 22.34 14.67
CA ILE A 273 -6.30 21.04 14.23
C ILE A 273 -7.62 21.22 13.47
N ASN A 274 -8.49 22.11 13.96
CA ASN A 274 -9.80 22.31 13.32
C ASN A 274 -9.63 22.90 11.91
N GLY A 275 -8.69 23.82 11.71
CA GLY A 275 -8.36 24.39 10.41
C GLY A 275 -7.59 23.46 9.47
N ASN A 276 -7.04 22.34 9.96
CA ASN A 276 -6.26 21.35 9.19
C ASN A 276 -6.91 19.96 9.23
N THR A 277 -8.24 19.95 9.32
CA THR A 277 -9.07 18.76 9.14
C THR A 277 -9.68 18.77 7.74
N TYR A 278 -9.46 17.70 6.99
CA TYR A 278 -9.89 17.53 5.61
C TYR A 278 -10.87 16.36 5.47
N GLU A 279 -11.75 16.42 4.48
CA GLU A 279 -12.74 15.38 4.21
C GLU A 279 -12.44 14.71 2.86
N ALA A 280 -11.90 13.50 2.95
CA ALA A 280 -11.68 12.65 1.80
C ALA A 280 -12.98 11.96 1.42
N GLY A 281 -13.36 12.06 0.15
CA GLY A 281 -14.41 11.20 -0.37
C GLY A 281 -14.73 11.38 -1.85
N LEU A 282 -15.54 10.47 -2.39
CA LEU A 282 -15.92 10.44 -3.80
C LEU A 282 -17.09 11.39 -4.05
N ASP A 283 -16.86 12.41 -4.89
CA ASP A 283 -17.92 13.30 -5.36
C ASP A 283 -18.70 12.64 -6.50
N LEU A 284 -19.98 12.38 -6.23
CA LEU A 284 -20.95 11.79 -7.18
C LEU A 284 -22.00 12.81 -7.67
N THR A 285 -21.93 14.07 -7.22
CA THR A 285 -23.01 15.04 -7.39
C THR A 285 -23.16 15.56 -8.82
N ASN A 286 -22.20 15.29 -9.70
CA ASN A 286 -22.21 15.66 -11.12
C ASN A 286 -22.37 17.18 -11.39
N THR A 287 -22.18 18.05 -10.39
CA THR A 287 -22.31 19.51 -10.55
C THR A 287 -20.93 20.17 -10.67
N ASN A 288 -20.79 21.19 -11.52
CA ASN A 288 -19.54 21.93 -11.77
C ASN A 288 -18.31 21.06 -12.09
N LYS A 289 -18.43 20.35 -13.22
CA LYS A 289 -17.43 19.41 -13.71
C LYS A 289 -16.25 20.10 -14.42
N TRP A 290 -15.38 20.72 -13.62
CA TRP A 290 -14.03 21.11 -14.06
C TRP A 290 -13.34 19.89 -14.70
N HIS A 291 -12.76 20.08 -15.89
CA HIS A 291 -12.15 19.03 -16.73
C HIS A 291 -13.07 17.90 -17.22
N GLY A 292 -14.40 18.10 -17.23
CA GLY A 292 -15.35 17.19 -17.87
C GLY A 292 -15.96 16.14 -16.96
N ALA A 293 -16.68 15.19 -17.56
CA ALA A 293 -17.78 14.48 -16.91
C ALA A 293 -17.44 13.36 -15.88
N VAL A 294 -16.37 13.47 -15.10
CA VAL A 294 -15.76 12.34 -14.36
C VAL A 294 -16.13 12.27 -12.86
N ASN A 295 -16.22 11.06 -12.30
CA ASN A 295 -16.24 10.86 -10.85
C ASN A 295 -14.85 11.09 -10.28
N ARG A 296 -14.75 11.68 -9.08
CA ARG A 296 -13.44 12.11 -8.53
C ARG A 296 -13.39 12.06 -7.02
N TRP A 297 -12.24 11.63 -6.50
CA TRP A 297 -11.91 11.79 -5.10
C TRP A 297 -11.38 13.20 -4.87
N SER A 298 -11.75 13.78 -3.74
CA SER A 298 -11.22 15.08 -3.28
C SER A 298 -10.98 15.03 -1.78
N ILE A 299 -9.88 15.61 -1.34
CA ILE A 299 -9.54 15.79 0.08
C ILE A 299 -9.89 17.23 0.52
N THR A 300 -9.80 18.19 -0.41
CA THR A 300 -10.23 19.58 -0.24
C THR A 300 -11.58 19.81 -0.95
N ASP A 301 -11.90 21.07 -1.25
CA ASP A 301 -13.05 21.47 -2.07
C ASP A 301 -12.87 21.15 -3.56
N THR A 302 -11.63 20.96 -4.02
CA THR A 302 -11.30 20.63 -5.40
C THR A 302 -10.59 19.28 -5.49
N PRO A 303 -10.73 18.55 -6.61
CA PRO A 303 -9.84 17.42 -6.89
C PRO A 303 -8.43 17.93 -7.23
N MET A 304 -7.42 17.17 -6.85
CA MET A 304 -6.06 17.47 -7.25
C MET A 304 -5.91 17.28 -8.77
N TRP A 305 -5.42 18.32 -9.47
CA TRP A 305 -5.11 18.32 -10.89
C TRP A 305 -3.85 19.15 -11.14
N LEU A 306 -2.74 18.46 -11.45
CA LEU A 306 -1.42 19.08 -11.54
C LEU A 306 -1.03 19.35 -12.99
N ASP A 307 -0.41 20.51 -13.25
CA ASP A 307 0.31 20.73 -14.52
C ASP A 307 1.69 20.09 -14.42
N MET A 308 1.84 18.95 -15.11
CA MET A 308 3.08 18.19 -15.16
C MET A 308 4.24 18.94 -15.82
N SER A 309 3.96 19.98 -16.62
CA SER A 309 4.98 20.84 -17.23
C SER A 309 5.43 21.99 -16.33
N ASN A 310 4.65 22.29 -15.28
CA ASN A 310 4.93 23.36 -14.32
C ASN A 310 4.83 22.85 -12.86
N PRO A 311 5.74 21.95 -12.45
CA PRO A 311 5.69 21.36 -11.13
C PRO A 311 5.89 22.38 -10.01
N THR A 312 5.27 22.10 -8.85
CA THR A 312 5.27 23.00 -7.68
C THR A 312 6.66 23.46 -7.26
N ILE A 313 7.67 22.57 -7.35
CA ILE A 313 9.06 22.86 -6.99
C ILE A 313 9.73 23.98 -7.80
N LEU A 314 9.22 24.30 -8.99
CA LEU A 314 9.74 25.40 -9.81
C LEU A 314 9.18 26.76 -9.38
N ASN A 315 8.16 26.78 -8.53
CA ASN A 315 7.40 27.99 -8.17
C ASN A 315 7.28 28.16 -6.64
N LEU A 316 8.34 27.86 -5.88
CA LEU A 316 8.31 27.90 -4.41
C LEU A 316 8.02 29.29 -3.81
N ALA A 317 8.28 30.37 -4.55
CA ALA A 317 7.94 31.74 -4.14
C ALA A 317 6.47 32.10 -4.41
N ASN A 318 5.71 31.22 -5.08
CA ASN A 318 4.33 31.49 -5.42
C ASN A 318 3.43 31.47 -4.17
N THR A 319 2.69 32.56 -3.97
CA THR A 319 1.74 32.74 -2.87
C THR A 319 0.29 32.52 -3.30
N SER A 320 0.03 32.29 -4.59
CA SER A 320 -1.32 32.09 -5.15
C SER A 320 -1.31 30.89 -6.09
N TRP A 321 -1.88 29.77 -5.65
CA TRP A 321 -2.01 28.56 -6.44
C TRP A 321 -3.39 28.45 -7.07
N THR A 322 -3.48 27.80 -8.22
CA THR A 322 -4.77 27.31 -8.70
C THR A 322 -5.33 26.35 -7.64
N PRO A 323 -6.63 26.42 -7.31
CA PRO A 323 -7.21 25.57 -6.26
C PRO A 323 -6.93 24.07 -6.46
N GLU A 324 -6.89 23.62 -7.72
CA GLU A 324 -6.64 22.21 -8.09
C GLU A 324 -5.23 21.69 -7.74
N TYR A 325 -4.28 22.54 -7.37
CA TYR A 325 -3.01 22.04 -6.82
C TYR A 325 -3.13 21.60 -5.36
N ASP A 326 -4.23 21.94 -4.67
CA ASP A 326 -4.50 21.59 -3.28
C ASP A 326 -3.34 21.95 -2.32
N VAL A 327 -2.65 23.07 -2.57
CA VAL A 327 -1.49 23.49 -1.77
C VAL A 327 -1.94 23.97 -0.40
N VAL A 328 -1.54 23.25 0.64
CA VAL A 328 -1.64 23.68 2.03
C VAL A 328 -0.27 24.19 2.47
N LYS A 329 -0.19 25.48 2.80
CA LYS A 329 1.06 26.09 3.27
C LYS A 329 1.32 25.71 4.73
N TYR A 330 2.38 24.94 4.95
CA TYR A 330 2.93 24.65 6.29
C TYR A 330 4.16 25.52 6.54
N ASP A 331 3.97 26.67 7.21
CA ASP A 331 5.02 27.62 7.57
C ASP A 331 5.24 27.63 9.08
N TYR A 332 5.68 26.49 9.60
CA TYR A 332 5.87 26.23 11.02
C TYR A 332 7.35 26.03 11.35
N ASP A 333 7.74 26.26 12.60
CA ASP A 333 9.13 26.08 13.01
C ASP A 333 9.44 24.58 13.04
N ALA A 334 10.18 24.11 12.03
CA ALA A 334 10.58 22.71 11.87
C ALA A 334 11.42 22.17 13.03
N LYS A 335 11.95 23.04 13.90
CA LYS A 335 12.71 22.65 15.10
C LYS A 335 11.85 22.61 16.36
N LYS A 336 10.58 23.04 16.32
CA LYS A 336 9.73 23.21 17.51
C LYS A 336 8.37 22.53 17.38
N GLY A 337 8.35 21.22 17.59
CA GLY A 337 7.11 20.46 17.77
C GLY A 337 6.54 19.90 16.47
N PHE A 338 5.23 19.63 16.47
CA PHE A 338 4.56 18.84 15.44
C PHE A 338 3.46 19.63 14.74
N VAL A 339 3.05 19.15 13.56
CA VAL A 339 1.84 19.60 12.88
C VAL A 339 0.92 18.40 12.71
N TYR A 340 -0.38 18.61 12.88
CA TYR A 340 -1.37 17.55 12.78
C TYR A 340 -2.15 17.74 11.47
N LEU A 341 -2.13 16.72 10.63
CA LEU A 341 -2.98 16.59 9.46
C LEU A 341 -4.08 15.59 9.81
N VAL A 342 -5.33 16.04 9.85
CA VAL A 342 -6.48 15.16 10.12
C VAL A 342 -7.23 14.95 8.82
N ILE A 343 -7.40 13.71 8.41
CA ILE A 343 -8.21 13.34 7.25
C ILE A 343 -9.31 12.43 7.75
N SER A 344 -10.55 12.78 7.44
CA SER A 344 -11.73 11.96 7.74
C SER A 344 -12.41 11.53 6.45
N SER A 345 -12.97 10.33 6.46
CA SER A 345 -13.91 9.87 5.43
C SER A 345 -15.28 9.67 6.09
N GLY A 346 -16.13 10.68 6.00
CA GLY A 346 -17.46 10.70 6.64
C GLY A 346 -17.78 12.08 7.23
N LYS A 347 -19.04 12.52 7.04
CA LYS A 347 -19.58 13.88 7.33
C LYS A 347 -18.85 14.60 8.47
N ILE A 348 -17.82 15.37 8.15
CA ILE A 348 -17.33 16.46 9.01
C ILE A 348 -17.87 17.75 8.42
N THR A 349 -18.57 18.51 9.25
CA THR A 349 -19.42 19.67 8.92
C THR A 349 -18.68 20.92 8.42
N LYS A 350 -17.45 20.80 7.88
CA LYS A 350 -16.61 21.95 7.48
C LYS A 350 -16.51 22.21 5.98
N SER A 351 -17.04 21.35 5.11
CA SER A 351 -17.15 21.73 3.70
C SER A 351 -18.18 22.85 3.54
N THR A 352 -17.78 23.97 2.92
CA THR A 352 -18.72 25.04 2.53
C THR A 352 -19.70 24.60 1.45
N ASN A 353 -19.47 23.43 0.85
CA ASN A 353 -20.40 22.72 -0.04
C ASN A 353 -20.62 21.30 0.50
N PRO A 354 -21.75 20.98 1.16
CA PRO A 354 -22.05 19.64 1.64
C PRO A 354 -22.34 18.70 0.46
N ILE A 355 -21.30 18.37 -0.31
CA ILE A 355 -21.29 17.34 -1.33
C ILE A 355 -21.41 16.02 -0.57
N SER A 356 -22.38 15.19 -0.94
CA SER A 356 -22.49 13.84 -0.41
C SER A 356 -21.29 13.02 -0.89
N LYS A 357 -20.18 13.06 -0.15
CA LYS A 357 -19.00 12.27 -0.47
C LYS A 357 -19.20 10.84 0.03
N LEU A 358 -19.00 9.84 -0.83
CA LEU A 358 -19.00 8.44 -0.40
C LEU A 358 -17.70 8.19 0.39
N SER A 359 -17.82 7.65 1.60
CA SER A 359 -16.70 7.24 2.45
C SER A 359 -16.25 5.82 2.10
N SER A 360 -14.95 5.62 2.09
CA SER A 360 -14.30 4.32 1.95
C SER A 360 -13.05 4.29 2.83
N PRO A 361 -12.55 3.10 3.21
CA PRO A 361 -11.17 2.94 3.67
C PRO A 361 -10.22 3.41 2.56
N HIS A 362 -9.22 4.23 2.92
CA HIS A 362 -8.20 4.71 1.99
C HIS A 362 -6.81 4.59 2.61
N PRO A 363 -5.87 3.91 1.94
CA PRO A 363 -4.48 3.92 2.36
C PRO A 363 -3.87 5.29 2.04
N ILE A 364 -3.67 6.10 3.07
CA ILE A 364 -3.07 7.44 2.95
C ILE A 364 -1.55 7.31 2.98
N HIS A 365 -0.88 7.77 1.92
CA HIS A 365 0.57 7.85 1.85
C HIS A 365 1.04 9.31 1.94
N LEU A 366 1.88 9.60 2.93
CA LEU A 366 2.50 10.91 3.12
C LEU A 366 3.96 10.86 2.66
N HIS A 367 4.32 11.71 1.71
CA HIS A 367 5.70 11.90 1.24
C HIS A 367 6.52 12.73 2.24
N GLY A 368 7.86 12.59 2.17
CA GLY A 368 8.80 13.05 3.21
C GLY A 368 9.37 14.46 3.12
#